data_AF-A0A8N4L982-F1
#
_entry.id   AF-A0A8N4L982-F1
#
_cell.length_a   1.000
_cell.length_b   1.000
_cell.length_c   1.000
_cell.angle_alpha   90.00
_cell.angle_beta   90.00
_cell.angle_gamma   90.00
#
_symmetry.space_group_name_H-M   'P 1'
#
loop_
_entity.id
_entity.type
_entity.pdbx_description
1 polymer ?
#
loop_
_entity_poly.entity_id
_entity_poly.type
_entity_poly.pdbx_seq_one_letter_code
_entity_poly.pdbx_strand_id
1 'polypeptide(L)'
;MSDTELNNANEECISEGLSEAYLYFIHNVMHEFQSAILALENDSCTIMELHSIMSKLINSLQSRRKDCFYGSRVLVIFKNISNNDVKALIEANQFLTNAISYLEQRYDFGDESIYKHISVLNLKQSLLSWDTLAELPKILQISNSIDNDMLYTDYCCLREVFDQLPKDIPIDKIWSYFFQKM
;
A
#
# COMPACT_ATOMS: atom_id res chain seq x y z
N MET A 1 45.44 15.09 26.74
CA MET A 1 43.98 15.03 26.59
C MET A 1 43.44 14.38 27.85
N SER A 2 42.57 15.07 28.57
CA SER A 2 41.97 14.53 29.80
C SER A 2 40.92 13.47 29.45
N ASP A 3 40.71 12.49 30.32
CA ASP A 3 39.68 11.45 30.13
C ASP A 3 38.27 12.06 29.97
N THR A 4 38.05 13.25 30.52
CA THR A 4 36.80 14.02 30.41
C THR A 4 36.56 14.56 29.00
N GLU A 5 37.60 15.00 28.28
CA GLU A 5 37.49 15.50 26.91
C GLU A 5 37.26 14.36 25.91
N LEU A 6 37.86 13.19 26.16
CA LEU A 6 37.67 11.99 25.33
C LEU A 6 36.26 11.40 25.50
N ASN A 7 35.72 11.44 26.71
CA ASN A 7 34.35 10.99 26.98
C ASN A 7 33.30 11.91 26.35
N ASN A 8 33.47 13.24 26.45
CA ASN A 8 32.55 14.19 25.82
C ASN A 8 32.54 14.05 24.28
N ALA A 9 33.70 13.90 23.64
CA ALA A 9 33.78 13.73 22.18
C ALA A 9 33.16 12.40 21.70
N ASN A 10 33.25 11.34 22.50
CA ASN A 10 32.61 10.07 22.20
C ASN A 10 31.08 10.15 22.34
N GLU A 11 30.56 10.84 23.36
CA GLU A 11 29.12 11.05 23.54
C GLU A 11 28.51 11.89 22.41
N GLU A 12 29.21 12.94 21.95
CA GLU A 12 28.77 13.81 20.85
C GLU A 12 28.74 13.02 19.50
N CYS A 13 29.78 12.23 19.22
CA CYS A 13 29.86 11.37 18.03
C CYS A 13 28.77 10.27 17.99
N ILE A 14 28.43 9.68 19.14
CA ILE A 14 27.32 8.72 19.27
C ILE A 14 25.97 9.41 19.02
N SER A 15 25.77 10.62 19.56
CA SER A 15 24.55 11.40 19.37
C SER A 15 24.31 11.81 17.92
N GLU A 16 25.38 12.20 17.21
CA GLU A 16 25.33 12.53 15.78
C GLU A 16 24.99 11.30 14.92
N GLY A 17 25.61 10.15 15.20
CA GLY A 17 25.32 8.89 14.51
C GLY A 17 23.87 8.43 14.71
N LEU A 18 23.34 8.52 15.93
CA LEU A 18 21.93 8.19 16.22
C LEU A 18 20.96 9.11 15.46
N SER A 19 21.21 10.41 15.48
CA SER A 19 20.39 11.38 14.75
C SER A 19 20.36 11.09 13.25
N GLU A 20 21.52 10.75 12.68
CA GLU A 20 21.63 10.36 11.27
C GLU A 20 20.86 9.06 10.97
N ALA A 21 20.90 8.08 11.88
CA ALA A 21 20.14 6.84 11.74
C ALA A 21 18.62 7.08 11.73
N TYR A 22 18.10 7.92 12.62
CA TYR A 22 16.67 8.26 12.60
C TYR A 22 16.27 8.98 11.31
N LEU A 23 17.09 9.91 10.81
CA LEU A 23 16.81 10.59 9.55
C LEU A 23 16.75 9.63 8.37
N TYR A 24 17.70 8.69 8.26
CA TYR A 24 17.65 7.68 7.21
C TYR A 24 16.47 6.72 7.38
N PHE A 25 16.11 6.35 8.61
CA PHE A 25 14.95 5.52 8.88
C PHE A 25 13.67 6.20 8.41
N ILE A 26 13.43 7.44 8.84
CA ILE A 26 12.26 8.23 8.44
C ILE A 26 12.25 8.40 6.93
N HIS A 27 13.37 8.75 6.30
CA HIS A 27 13.43 8.89 4.85
C HIS A 27 13.06 7.58 4.12
N ASN A 28 13.53 6.43 4.63
CA ASN A 28 13.24 5.13 4.04
C ASN A 28 11.77 4.75 4.16
N VAL A 29 11.18 4.95 5.34
CA VAL A 29 9.78 4.59 5.59
C VAL A 29 8.81 5.59 4.98
N MET A 30 9.14 6.88 4.98
CA MET A 30 8.31 7.93 4.36
C MET A 30 8.13 7.72 2.87
N HIS A 31 9.10 7.13 2.18
CA HIS A 31 8.95 6.78 0.77
C HIS A 31 7.74 5.84 0.52
N GLU A 32 7.47 4.91 1.43
CA GLU A 32 6.32 4.00 1.31
C GLU A 32 4.99 4.77 1.44
N PHE A 33 4.90 5.65 2.43
CA PHE A 33 3.72 6.51 2.61
C PHE A 33 3.53 7.46 1.44
N GLN A 34 4.59 8.12 0.98
CA GLN A 34 4.54 9.05 -0.14
C GLN A 34 4.09 8.35 -1.42
N SER A 35 4.58 7.14 -1.67
CA SER A 35 4.14 6.33 -2.82
C SER A 35 2.64 6.04 -2.79
N ALA A 36 2.10 5.74 -1.60
CA ALA A 36 0.66 5.52 -1.44
C ALA A 36 -0.15 6.83 -1.56
N ILE A 37 0.31 7.92 -0.92
CA ILE A 37 -0.35 9.23 -0.97
C ILE A 37 -0.45 9.71 -2.42
N LEU A 38 0.65 9.71 -3.17
CA LEU A 38 0.65 10.14 -4.57
C LEU A 38 -0.26 9.26 -5.46
N ALA A 39 -0.38 7.97 -5.15
CA ALA A 39 -1.29 7.10 -5.88
C ALA A 39 -2.76 7.41 -5.57
N LEU A 40 -3.09 7.71 -4.31
CA LEU A 40 -4.45 8.04 -3.86
C LEU A 40 -4.89 9.45 -4.26
N GLU A 41 -3.98 10.42 -4.29
CA GLU A 41 -4.24 11.80 -4.68
C GLU A 41 -4.24 12.02 -6.19
N ASN A 42 -3.93 10.99 -6.97
CA ASN A 42 -4.00 11.07 -8.42
C ASN A 42 -5.46 11.26 -8.86
N ASP A 43 -5.74 12.29 -9.66
CA ASP A 43 -7.06 12.58 -10.22
C ASP A 43 -7.68 11.40 -10.99
N SER A 44 -6.84 10.47 -11.47
CA SER A 44 -7.26 9.26 -12.17
C SER A 44 -7.47 8.05 -11.27
N CYS A 45 -7.22 8.17 -9.96
CA CYS A 45 -7.39 7.08 -9.00
C CYS A 45 -8.88 6.78 -8.80
N THR A 46 -9.23 5.52 -8.95
CA THR A 46 -10.61 5.05 -8.74
C THR A 46 -10.72 4.17 -7.49
N ILE A 47 -11.94 4.00 -6.98
CA ILE A 47 -12.21 3.08 -5.87
C ILE A 47 -11.78 1.63 -6.17
N MET A 48 -11.68 1.26 -7.45
CA MET A 48 -11.21 -0.06 -7.91
C MET A 48 -9.71 -0.27 -7.64
N GLU A 49 -8.93 0.80 -7.43
CA GLU A 49 -7.49 0.74 -7.14
C GLU A 49 -7.20 0.88 -5.65
N LEU A 50 -8.13 1.43 -4.87
CA LEU A 50 -7.95 1.76 -3.46
C LEU A 50 -7.45 0.57 -2.64
N HIS A 51 -8.08 -0.60 -2.78
CA HIS A 51 -7.66 -1.78 -2.02
C HIS A 51 -6.27 -2.27 -2.41
N SER A 52 -5.89 -2.21 -3.69
CA SER A 52 -4.54 -2.58 -4.12
C SER A 52 -3.48 -1.63 -3.56
N ILE A 53 -3.74 -0.31 -3.59
CA ILE A 53 -2.82 0.71 -3.09
C ILE A 53 -2.61 0.57 -1.57
N MET A 54 -3.71 0.47 -0.82
CA MET A 54 -3.66 0.31 0.63
C MET A 54 -2.98 -1.01 1.02
N SER A 55 -3.33 -2.12 0.36
CA SER A 55 -2.74 -3.42 0.61
C SER A 55 -1.23 -3.43 0.31
N LYS A 56 -0.77 -2.71 -0.73
CA LYS A 56 0.66 -2.55 -1.01
C LYS A 56 1.39 -1.82 0.13
N LEU A 57 0.80 -0.72 0.64
CA LEU A 57 1.38 0.04 1.75
C LEU A 57 1.51 -0.83 3.01
N ILE A 58 0.41 -1.47 3.46
CA ILE A 58 0.42 -2.27 4.69
C ILE A 58 1.37 -3.46 4.57
N ASN A 59 1.38 -4.16 3.42
CA ASN A 59 2.26 -5.31 3.19
C ASN A 59 3.74 -4.90 3.20
N SER A 60 4.07 -3.73 2.65
CA SER A 60 5.43 -3.19 2.69
C SER A 60 5.87 -2.92 4.13
N LEU A 61 5.05 -2.24 4.92
CA LEU A 61 5.36 -1.96 6.33
C LEU A 61 5.46 -3.24 7.17
N GLN A 62 4.54 -4.20 6.98
CA GLN A 62 4.56 -5.49 7.66
C GLN A 62 5.80 -6.32 7.30
N SER A 63 6.19 -6.35 6.02
CA SER A 63 7.40 -7.07 5.57
C SER A 63 8.66 -6.45 6.17
N ARG A 64 8.78 -5.12 6.13
CA ARG A 64 9.89 -4.40 6.77
C ARG A 64 10.00 -4.69 8.25
N ARG A 65 8.86 -4.70 8.95
CA ARG A 65 8.81 -5.05 10.37
C ARG A 65 9.22 -6.49 10.63
N LYS A 66 8.68 -7.44 9.85
CA LYS A 66 8.97 -8.87 9.97
C LYS A 66 10.45 -9.18 9.74
N ASP A 67 11.05 -8.52 8.76
CA ASP A 67 12.45 -8.72 8.38
C ASP A 67 13.42 -7.82 9.17
N CYS A 68 12.92 -7.04 10.12
CA CYS A 68 13.68 -6.03 10.87
C CYS A 68 14.49 -5.09 9.95
N PHE A 69 13.91 -4.71 8.81
CA PHE A 69 14.55 -3.89 7.79
C PHE A 69 14.17 -2.42 7.93
N TYR A 70 15.12 -1.61 8.42
CA TYR A 70 14.95 -0.17 8.70
C TYR A 70 15.69 0.74 7.70
N GLY A 71 16.25 0.15 6.64
CA GLY A 71 17.10 0.83 5.66
C GLY A 71 18.58 0.44 5.81
N SER A 72 19.28 0.29 4.68
CA SER A 72 20.65 -0.21 4.65
C SER A 72 21.64 0.68 5.42
N ARG A 73 21.51 2.02 5.28
CA ARG A 73 22.36 2.98 6.02
C ARG A 73 22.11 2.92 7.53
N VAL A 74 20.86 2.79 7.94
CA VAL A 74 20.47 2.64 9.36
C VAL A 74 21.12 1.40 9.97
N LEU A 75 21.08 0.27 9.27
CA LEU A 75 21.71 -0.97 9.72
C LEU A 75 23.23 -0.87 9.79
N VAL A 76 23.88 -0.08 8.93
CA VAL A 76 25.34 0.16 9.01
C VAL A 76 25.67 1.02 10.22
N ILE A 77 24.94 2.12 10.43
CA ILE A 77 25.15 3.02 11.56
C ILE A 77 24.94 2.29 12.89
N PHE A 78 23.86 1.51 13.02
CA PHE A 78 23.58 0.73 14.22
C PHE A 78 24.60 -0.38 14.49
N LYS A 79 25.29 -0.91 13.48
CA LYS A 79 26.40 -1.85 13.68
C LYS A 79 27.67 -1.17 14.18
N ASN A 80 27.87 0.09 13.82
CA ASN A 80 29.06 0.87 14.16
C ASN A 80 28.96 1.52 15.55
N ILE A 81 27.74 1.82 16.00
CA ILE A 81 27.46 2.30 17.36
C ILE A 81 27.39 1.08 18.28
N SER A 82 28.50 0.75 18.93
CA SER A 82 28.70 -0.45 19.79
C SER A 82 27.46 -0.89 20.60
N ASN A 83 27.01 -2.13 20.39
CA ASN A 83 26.15 -3.03 21.19
C ASN A 83 24.95 -2.55 22.03
N ASN A 84 24.63 -1.26 22.20
CA ASN A 84 23.65 -0.84 23.22
C ASN A 84 22.50 0.05 22.80
N ASP A 85 22.41 0.50 21.55
CA ASP A 85 21.20 1.23 21.12
C ASP A 85 20.10 0.30 20.59
N VAL A 86 19.90 -0.81 21.33
CA VAL A 86 18.68 -1.65 21.28
C VAL A 86 17.44 -0.75 21.34
N LYS A 87 17.52 0.37 22.07
CA LYS A 87 16.47 1.38 22.15
C LYS A 87 16.07 1.95 20.78
N ALA A 88 17.02 2.34 19.93
CA ALA A 88 16.70 2.91 18.62
C ALA A 88 16.02 1.89 17.69
N LEU A 89 16.45 0.63 17.74
CA LEU A 89 15.80 -0.48 17.03
C LEU A 89 14.38 -0.75 17.58
N ILE A 90 14.21 -0.73 18.91
CA ILE A 90 12.90 -0.85 19.56
C ILE A 90 11.98 0.28 19.09
N GLU A 91 12.47 1.53 19.08
CA GLU A 91 11.69 2.68 18.65
C GLU A 91 11.31 2.63 17.16
N ALA A 92 12.24 2.22 16.29
CA ALA A 92 11.95 2.02 14.87
C ALA A 92 10.90 0.91 14.65
N ASN A 93 11.00 -0.19 15.40
CA ASN A 93 10.02 -1.26 15.37
C ASN A 93 8.65 -0.82 15.94
N GLN A 94 8.66 -0.02 17.00
CA GLN A 94 7.46 0.56 17.60
C GLN A 94 6.78 1.52 16.62
N PHE A 95 7.55 2.33 15.89
CA PHE A 95 7.02 3.19 14.83
C PHE A 95 6.27 2.37 13.78
N LEU A 96 6.90 1.32 13.24
CA LEU A 96 6.25 0.45 12.24
C LEU A 96 4.99 -0.21 12.82
N THR A 97 5.04 -0.66 14.07
CA THR A 97 3.89 -1.27 14.76
C THR A 97 2.74 -0.28 14.91
N ASN A 98 3.02 0.95 15.32
CA ASN A 98 2.02 2.00 15.45
C ASN A 98 1.43 2.39 14.09
N ALA A 99 2.27 2.51 13.05
CA ALA A 99 1.84 2.79 11.69
C ALA A 99 0.91 1.70 11.12
N ILE A 100 1.30 0.44 11.27
CA ILE A 100 0.50 -0.72 10.85
C ILE A 100 -0.85 -0.70 11.59
N SER A 101 -0.82 -0.55 12.91
CA SER A 101 -2.05 -0.51 13.72
C SER A 101 -2.96 0.65 13.34
N TYR A 102 -2.40 1.83 13.05
CA TYR A 102 -3.16 2.98 12.58
C TYR A 102 -3.90 2.67 11.27
N LEU A 103 -3.22 2.05 10.31
CA LEU A 103 -3.84 1.67 9.05
C LEU A 103 -4.94 0.62 9.25
N GLU A 104 -4.68 -0.42 10.03
CA GLU A 104 -5.65 -1.49 10.34
C GLU A 104 -6.90 -0.97 11.07
N GLN A 105 -6.78 0.09 11.86
CA GLN A 105 -7.92 0.73 12.53
C GLN A 105 -8.76 1.62 11.61
N ARG A 106 -8.19 2.09 10.48
CA ARG A 106 -8.81 3.08 9.60
C ARG A 106 -9.24 2.54 8.26
N TYR A 107 -8.74 1.36 7.88
CA TYR A 107 -9.04 0.73 6.61
C TYR A 107 -9.31 -0.76 6.81
N ASP A 108 -10.38 -1.25 6.19
CA ASP A 108 -10.75 -2.65 6.22
C ASP A 108 -9.95 -3.45 5.17
N PHE A 109 -8.91 -4.14 5.63
CA PHE A 109 -8.09 -5.07 4.85
C PHE A 109 -8.69 -6.48 4.79
N GLY A 110 -9.85 -6.71 5.41
CA GLY A 110 -10.51 -8.01 5.45
C GLY A 110 -10.96 -8.50 4.08
N ASP A 111 -11.17 -9.81 3.99
CA ASP A 111 -11.61 -10.45 2.74
C ASP A 111 -13.03 -10.03 2.31
N GLU A 112 -13.84 -9.60 3.27
CA GLU A 112 -15.23 -9.12 3.08
C GLU A 112 -15.32 -7.59 2.88
N SER A 113 -14.17 -6.91 2.78
CA SER A 113 -14.12 -5.46 2.57
C SER A 113 -14.76 -5.08 1.24
N ILE A 114 -15.67 -4.11 1.26
CA ILE A 114 -16.34 -3.61 0.04
C ILE A 114 -15.34 -3.15 -1.02
N TYR A 115 -14.21 -2.55 -0.59
CA TYR A 115 -13.16 -2.09 -1.49
C TYR A 115 -12.43 -3.26 -2.16
N LYS A 116 -12.29 -4.39 -1.47
CA LYS A 116 -11.72 -5.60 -2.04
C LYS A 116 -12.67 -6.18 -3.09
N HIS A 117 -13.96 -6.26 -2.80
CA HIS A 117 -14.95 -6.74 -3.77
C HIS A 117 -15.01 -5.85 -5.01
N ILE A 118 -15.04 -4.53 -4.85
CA ILE A 118 -15.07 -3.59 -6.00
C ILE A 118 -13.79 -3.65 -6.84
N SER A 119 -12.64 -4.02 -6.26
CA SER A 119 -11.36 -4.07 -6.98
C SER A 119 -11.36 -5.02 -8.19
N VAL A 120 -12.26 -6.00 -8.23
CA VAL A 120 -12.40 -6.95 -9.35
C VAL A 120 -12.88 -6.28 -10.65
N LEU A 121 -13.44 -5.08 -10.56
CA LEU A 121 -13.81 -4.25 -11.71
C LEU A 121 -12.60 -3.53 -12.33
N ASN A 122 -11.40 -3.70 -11.78
CA ASN A 122 -10.16 -3.20 -12.36
C ASN A 122 -9.74 -4.02 -13.59
N LEU A 123 -10.19 -3.58 -14.77
CA LEU A 123 -9.93 -4.25 -16.05
C LEU A 123 -8.47 -4.17 -16.53
N LYS A 124 -7.55 -3.51 -15.81
CA LYS A 124 -6.13 -3.46 -16.19
C LYS A 124 -5.37 -4.75 -15.94
N GLN A 125 -5.79 -5.53 -14.96
CA GLN A 125 -5.03 -6.68 -14.47
C GLN A 125 -5.47 -7.98 -15.15
N SER A 126 -6.77 -8.26 -15.10
CA SER A 126 -7.33 -9.53 -15.58
C SER A 126 -8.81 -9.37 -15.91
N LEU A 127 -9.32 -10.26 -16.77
CA LEU A 127 -10.75 -10.42 -16.95
C LEU A 127 -11.35 -11.02 -15.66
N LEU A 128 -12.41 -10.39 -15.13
CA LEU A 128 -13.17 -10.93 -14.01
C LEU A 128 -13.96 -12.18 -14.44
N SER A 129 -14.21 -13.11 -13.52
CA SER A 129 -15.11 -14.24 -13.78
C SER A 129 -16.57 -13.80 -13.64
N TRP A 130 -17.46 -14.54 -14.31
CA TRP A 130 -18.91 -14.35 -14.13
C TRP A 130 -19.32 -14.52 -12.66
N ASP A 131 -18.84 -15.56 -11.98
CA ASP A 131 -19.20 -15.83 -10.59
C ASP A 131 -18.86 -14.64 -9.69
N THR A 132 -17.70 -14.01 -9.91
CA THR A 132 -17.30 -12.81 -9.18
C THR A 132 -18.20 -11.62 -9.50
N LEU A 133 -18.55 -11.41 -10.77
CA LEU A 133 -19.43 -10.32 -11.19
C LEU A 133 -20.86 -10.48 -10.65
N ALA A 134 -21.40 -11.70 -10.68
CA ALA A 134 -22.77 -12.01 -10.27
C ALA A 134 -22.99 -11.85 -8.75
N GLU A 135 -21.93 -11.93 -7.95
CA GLU A 135 -22.02 -11.69 -6.50
C GLU A 135 -21.96 -10.19 -6.13
N LEU A 136 -21.39 -9.34 -6.99
CA LEU A 136 -21.25 -7.90 -6.70
C LEU A 136 -22.59 -7.19 -6.41
N PRO A 137 -23.68 -7.39 -7.17
CA PRO A 137 -24.96 -6.75 -6.86
C PRO A 137 -25.48 -7.09 -5.46
N LYS A 138 -25.22 -8.31 -4.97
CA LYS A 138 -25.64 -8.77 -3.64
C LYS A 138 -24.82 -8.09 -2.55
N ILE A 139 -23.50 -8.05 -2.73
CA ILE A 139 -22.56 -7.42 -1.79
C ILE A 139 -22.84 -5.91 -1.68
N LEU A 140 -23.10 -5.25 -2.80
CA LEU A 140 -23.41 -3.83 -2.86
C LEU A 140 -24.85 -3.51 -2.48
N GLN A 141 -25.69 -4.52 -2.20
CA GLN A 141 -27.10 -4.38 -1.87
C GLN A 141 -27.93 -3.66 -2.95
N ILE A 142 -27.58 -3.88 -4.23
CA ILE A 142 -28.22 -3.28 -5.40
C ILE A 142 -28.88 -4.31 -6.32
N SER A 143 -29.06 -5.56 -5.87
CA SER A 143 -29.68 -6.63 -6.67
C SER A 143 -31.07 -6.28 -7.22
N ASN A 144 -31.83 -5.42 -6.55
CA ASN A 144 -33.15 -4.99 -7.00
C ASN A 144 -33.09 -3.98 -8.17
N SER A 145 -31.93 -3.39 -8.42
CA SER A 145 -31.71 -2.36 -9.43
C SER A 145 -30.93 -2.89 -10.65
N ILE A 146 -30.49 -4.14 -10.60
CA ILE A 146 -29.69 -4.77 -11.65
C ILE A 146 -30.47 -5.95 -12.23
N ASP A 147 -30.65 -5.92 -13.55
CA ASP A 147 -31.11 -7.07 -14.32
C ASP A 147 -29.91 -8.02 -14.55
N ASN A 148 -29.95 -9.21 -13.94
CA ASN A 148 -28.87 -10.19 -14.04
C ASN A 148 -28.73 -10.79 -15.45
N ASP A 149 -29.81 -10.89 -16.22
CA ASP A 149 -29.75 -11.44 -17.57
C ASP A 149 -29.07 -10.42 -18.52
N MET A 150 -29.38 -9.13 -18.34
CA MET A 150 -28.66 -8.05 -19.03
C MET A 150 -27.21 -7.98 -18.58
N LEU A 151 -26.92 -8.08 -17.29
CA LEU A 151 -25.54 -8.09 -16.77
C LEU A 151 -24.71 -9.25 -17.34
N TYR A 152 -25.32 -10.44 -17.52
CA TYR A 152 -24.65 -11.58 -18.16
C TYR A 152 -24.36 -11.32 -19.64
N THR A 153 -25.28 -10.63 -20.33
CA THR A 153 -25.10 -10.21 -21.72
C THR A 153 -23.92 -9.23 -21.83
N ASP A 154 -23.88 -8.21 -20.97
CA ASP A 154 -22.79 -7.23 -20.92
C ASP A 154 -21.44 -7.91 -20.61
N TYR A 155 -21.43 -8.87 -19.69
CA TYR A 155 -20.25 -9.69 -19.39
C TYR A 155 -19.75 -10.46 -20.61
N CYS A 156 -20.65 -11.07 -21.39
CA CYS A 156 -20.27 -11.77 -22.62
C CYS A 156 -19.63 -10.82 -23.63
N CYS A 157 -20.19 -9.62 -23.82
CA CYS A 157 -19.60 -8.60 -24.67
C CYS A 157 -18.21 -8.16 -24.17
N LEU A 158 -18.07 -7.92 -22.85
CA LEU A 158 -16.79 -7.57 -22.25
C LEU A 158 -15.73 -8.63 -22.51
N ARG A 159 -16.08 -9.90 -22.35
CA ARG A 159 -15.16 -11.03 -22.59
C ARG A 159 -14.65 -11.06 -24.03
N GLU A 160 -15.49 -10.74 -25.01
CA GLU A 160 -15.10 -10.73 -26.43
C GLU A 160 -14.12 -9.59 -26.78
N VAL A 161 -14.25 -8.44 -26.11
CA VAL A 161 -13.46 -7.25 -26.41
C VAL A 161 -12.33 -6.99 -25.41
N PHE A 162 -12.20 -7.80 -24.35
CA PHE A 162 -11.31 -7.54 -23.22
C PHE A 162 -9.84 -7.30 -23.63
N ASP A 163 -9.33 -8.12 -24.55
CA ASP A 163 -7.95 -8.05 -25.04
C ASP A 163 -7.70 -6.83 -25.94
N GLN A 164 -8.76 -6.20 -26.44
CA GLN A 164 -8.70 -5.01 -27.30
C GLN A 164 -8.85 -3.71 -26.49
N LEU A 165 -9.13 -3.81 -25.19
CA LEU A 165 -9.30 -2.63 -24.33
C LEU A 165 -7.95 -1.93 -24.11
N PRO A 166 -7.89 -0.59 -24.21
CA PRO A 166 -6.69 0.18 -23.87
C PRO A 166 -6.38 0.03 -22.38
N LYS A 167 -5.23 -0.55 -22.03
CA LYS A 167 -4.83 -0.80 -20.62
C LYS A 167 -3.94 0.31 -20.04
N ASP A 168 -3.46 1.20 -20.90
CA ASP A 168 -2.57 2.32 -20.60
C ASP A 168 -3.32 3.59 -20.15
N ILE A 169 -4.65 3.60 -20.20
CA ILE A 169 -5.50 4.72 -19.78
C ILE A 169 -6.08 4.51 -18.37
N PRO A 170 -6.59 5.56 -17.70
CA PRO A 170 -7.31 5.43 -16.42
C PRO A 170 -8.49 4.46 -16.47
N ILE A 171 -8.81 3.80 -15.36
CA ILE A 171 -9.79 2.70 -15.33
C ILE A 171 -11.20 3.18 -15.68
N ASP A 172 -11.60 4.36 -15.21
CA ASP A 172 -12.88 4.98 -15.58
C ASP A 172 -13.00 5.18 -17.10
N LYS A 173 -11.88 5.49 -17.77
CA LYS A 173 -11.81 5.62 -19.23
C LYS A 173 -11.88 4.28 -19.95
N ILE A 174 -11.36 3.20 -19.35
CA ILE A 174 -11.50 1.84 -19.90
C ILE A 174 -12.98 1.44 -19.93
N TRP A 175 -13.69 1.63 -18.82
CA TRP A 175 -15.13 1.36 -18.75
C TRP A 175 -15.93 2.27 -19.71
N SER A 176 -15.58 3.55 -19.78
CA SER A 176 -16.21 4.47 -20.74
C SER A 176 -16.02 4.02 -22.18
N TYR A 177 -14.82 3.56 -22.55
CA TYR A 177 -14.52 3.03 -23.87
C TYR A 177 -15.33 1.77 -24.19
N PHE A 178 -15.46 0.86 -23.23
CA PHE A 178 -16.28 -0.35 -23.36
C PHE A 178 -17.75 0.01 -23.63
N PHE A 179 -18.36 0.86 -22.80
CA PHE A 179 -19.76 1.24 -22.93
C PHE A 179 -20.06 2.12 -24.14
N GLN A 180 -19.08 2.83 -24.71
CA GLN A 180 -19.26 3.58 -25.97
C GLN A 180 -19.31 2.68 -27.21
N LYS A 181 -18.81 1.46 -27.12
CA LYS A 181 -18.79 0.49 -28.21
C LYS A 181 -19.98 -0.46 -28.22
N MET A 182 -20.80 -0.43 -27.17
CA MET A 182 -22.01 -1.22 -27.00
C MET A 182 -23.23 -0.40 -27.44
#